data_AF-A0A9D8Q8V9-F1
#
_entry.id   AF-A0A9D8Q8V9-F1
#
_cell.length_a   1.000
_cell.length_b   1.000
_cell.length_c   1.000
_cell.angle_alpha   90.00
_cell.angle_beta   90.00
_cell.angle_gamma   90.00
#
_symmetry.space_group_name_H-M   'P 1'
#
loop_
_entity.id
_entity.type
_entity.pdbx_description
1 polymer ?
#
loop_
_entity_poly.entity_id
_entity_poly.type
_entity_poly.pdbx_seq_one_letter_code
_entity_poly.pdbx_strand_id
1 'polypeptide(L)'
;MALQCFQALATPIAPETFIAAATQIDAAKLSALALAMEADPRGVVNRLQGDVGGRGALQRYAAAMLQQGQAQRLGRQWAVLVADKAVLAAPETKDGSVWFPRAKDAGFFTGGIAAALSRGSGAVSAFARGAGLPEPAKVQSIPEWLSQPAALLPRPARSAFDRAQRAGAV
;
A
#
# COMPACT_ATOMS: atom_id res chain seq x y z
N MET A 1 -17.25 -14.45 -36.83
CA MET A 1 -16.37 -13.50 -36.11
C MET A 1 -16.64 -13.64 -34.62
N ALA A 2 -15.79 -14.37 -33.89
CA ALA A 2 -15.79 -14.37 -32.43
C ALA A 2 -14.35 -14.08 -32.00
N LEU A 3 -14.07 -12.83 -31.62
CA LEU A 3 -12.83 -12.49 -30.93
C LEU A 3 -12.90 -13.14 -29.55
N GLN A 4 -12.26 -14.30 -29.40
CA GLN A 4 -11.93 -14.84 -28.10
C GLN A 4 -10.87 -13.92 -27.48
N CYS A 5 -11.31 -13.01 -26.63
CA CYS A 5 -10.43 -12.31 -25.70
C CYS A 5 -9.80 -13.37 -24.78
N PHE A 6 -8.59 -13.81 -25.11
CA PHE A 6 -7.71 -14.51 -24.18
C PHE A 6 -7.37 -13.54 -23.05
N GLN A 7 -8.24 -13.44 -22.04
CA GLN A 7 -7.83 -12.93 -20.75
C GLN A 7 -6.91 -14.00 -20.17
N ALA A 8 -5.61 -13.83 -20.36
CA ALA A 8 -4.63 -14.56 -19.59
C ALA A 8 -4.99 -14.34 -18.11
N LEU A 9 -5.47 -15.38 -17.45
CA LEU A 9 -5.73 -15.38 -16.02
C LEU A 9 -4.40 -15.10 -15.35
N ALA A 10 -4.14 -13.83 -15.02
CA ALA A 10 -2.93 -13.44 -14.34
C ALA A 10 -2.87 -14.22 -13.02
N THR A 11 -1.90 -15.10 -12.89
CA THR A 11 -1.70 -15.85 -11.65
C THR A 11 -1.16 -14.87 -10.61
N PRO A 12 -1.70 -14.84 -9.38
CA PRO A 12 -1.15 -13.99 -8.33
C PRO A 12 0.31 -14.36 -8.09
N ILE A 13 1.15 -13.33 -8.03
CA ILE A 13 2.56 -13.47 -7.70
C ILE A 13 2.67 -13.80 -6.21
N ALA A 14 3.49 -14.78 -5.84
CA ALA A 14 3.73 -15.08 -4.43
C ALA A 14 4.40 -13.88 -3.74
N PRO A 15 4.05 -13.52 -2.49
CA PRO A 15 4.60 -12.36 -1.79
C PRO A 15 6.13 -12.25 -1.82
N GLU A 16 6.82 -13.40 -1.77
CA GLU A 16 8.27 -13.53 -1.78
C GLU A 16 8.92 -13.00 -3.06
N THR A 17 8.19 -13.09 -4.18
CA THR A 17 8.65 -12.70 -5.51
C THR A 17 8.16 -11.31 -5.93
N PHE A 18 7.33 -10.66 -5.12
CA PHE A 18 6.74 -9.35 -5.41
C PHE A 18 7.80 -8.29 -5.74
N ILE A 19 8.87 -8.23 -4.94
CA ILE A 19 9.94 -7.23 -5.11
C ILE A 19 10.67 -7.44 -6.44
N ALA A 20 10.99 -8.69 -6.78
CA ALA A 20 11.63 -9.02 -8.04
C ALA A 20 10.74 -8.67 -9.24
N ALA A 21 9.45 -8.99 -9.16
CA ALA A 21 8.48 -8.67 -10.20
C ALA A 21 8.24 -7.15 -10.36
N ALA A 22 8.37 -6.37 -9.29
CA ALA A 22 8.22 -4.93 -9.31
C ALA A 22 9.41 -4.15 -9.90
N THR A 23 10.49 -4.84 -10.32
CA THR A 23 11.66 -4.18 -10.94
C THR A 23 11.35 -3.61 -12.33
N GLN A 24 10.56 -4.31 -13.12
CA GLN A 24 10.10 -3.92 -14.45
C GLN A 24 8.63 -4.30 -14.61
N ILE A 25 7.74 -3.33 -14.50
CA ILE A 25 6.30 -3.52 -14.51
C ILE A 25 5.74 -3.19 -15.90
N ASP A 26 5.18 -4.21 -16.55
CA ASP A 26 4.29 -4.06 -17.70
C ASP A 26 2.82 -4.28 -17.26
N ALA A 27 1.88 -4.20 -18.20
CA ALA A 27 0.45 -4.34 -17.90
C ALA A 27 0.06 -5.72 -17.31
N ALA A 28 0.73 -6.80 -17.74
CA ALA A 28 0.45 -8.15 -17.27
C ALA A 28 0.99 -8.35 -15.84
N LYS A 29 2.23 -7.90 -15.60
CA LYS A 29 2.84 -7.91 -14.26
C LYS A 29 2.10 -7.03 -13.28
N LEU A 30 1.62 -5.85 -13.71
CA LEU A 30 0.82 -4.97 -12.85
C LEU A 30 -0.44 -5.68 -12.36
N SER A 31 -1.13 -6.39 -13.26
CA SER A 31 -2.32 -7.17 -12.93
C SER A 31 -2.00 -8.29 -11.93
N ALA A 32 -0.90 -9.00 -12.13
CA ALA A 32 -0.45 -10.09 -11.26
C ALA A 32 0.00 -9.61 -9.87
N LEU A 33 0.70 -8.47 -9.80
CA LEU A 33 1.06 -7.79 -8.54
C LEU A 33 -0.19 -7.30 -7.79
N ALA A 34 -1.16 -6.74 -8.50
CA ALA A 34 -2.40 -6.28 -7.89
C ALA A 34 -3.25 -7.43 -7.33
N LEU A 35 -3.27 -8.58 -8.01
CA LEU A 35 -3.90 -9.80 -7.50
C LEU A 35 -3.16 -10.36 -6.27
N ALA A 36 -1.83 -10.31 -6.25
CA ALA A 36 -1.05 -10.70 -5.07
C ALA A 36 -1.42 -9.84 -3.84
N MET A 37 -1.51 -8.51 -4.02
CA MET A 37 -1.94 -7.58 -2.98
C MET A 37 -3.39 -7.81 -2.51
N GLU A 38 -4.26 -8.31 -3.39
CA GLU A 38 -5.66 -8.61 -3.03
C GLU A 38 -5.80 -9.96 -2.31
N ALA A 39 -4.98 -10.95 -2.69
CA ALA A 39 -4.97 -12.27 -2.09
C ALA A 39 -4.34 -12.26 -0.69
N ASP A 40 -3.19 -11.60 -0.52
CA ASP A 40 -2.50 -11.48 0.76
C ASP A 40 -1.84 -10.10 0.94
N PRO A 41 -2.64 -9.05 1.22
CA PRO A 41 -2.11 -7.70 1.41
C PRO A 41 -1.10 -7.64 2.57
N ARG A 42 -1.29 -8.45 3.61
CA ARG A 42 -0.44 -8.41 4.81
C ARG A 42 0.90 -9.08 4.56
N GLY A 43 0.93 -10.24 3.92
CA GLY A 43 2.16 -10.93 3.57
C GLY A 43 3.02 -10.13 2.60
N VAL A 44 2.39 -9.53 1.57
CA VAL A 44 3.12 -8.67 0.62
C VAL A 44 3.72 -7.45 1.30
N VAL A 45 2.95 -6.73 2.13
CA VAL A 45 3.48 -5.51 2.78
C VAL A 45 4.54 -5.83 3.82
N ASN A 46 4.39 -6.91 4.59
CA ASN A 46 5.44 -7.38 5.50
C ASN A 46 6.75 -7.66 4.73
N ARG A 47 6.67 -8.27 3.53
CA ARG A 47 7.84 -8.48 2.66
C ARG A 47 8.44 -7.16 2.17
N LEU A 48 7.60 -6.24 1.68
CA LEU A 48 8.03 -4.91 1.23
C LEU A 48 8.69 -4.09 2.35
N GLN A 49 8.21 -4.22 3.58
CA GLN A 49 8.76 -3.51 4.72
C GLN A 49 10.07 -4.16 5.20
N GLY A 50 10.17 -5.49 5.15
CA GLY A 50 11.30 -6.26 5.67
C GLY A 50 12.56 -6.27 4.80
N ASP A 51 12.43 -6.00 3.50
CA ASP A 51 13.54 -6.13 2.54
C ASP A 51 14.10 -4.80 2.04
N VAL A 52 15.41 -4.78 1.77
CA VAL A 52 16.17 -3.63 1.26
C VAL A 52 15.56 -3.05 -0.03
N GLY A 53 15.02 -3.90 -0.91
CA GLY A 53 14.41 -3.49 -2.18
C GLY A 53 12.93 -3.09 -2.10
N GLY A 54 12.27 -3.33 -0.97
CA GLY A 54 10.81 -3.28 -0.89
C GLY A 54 10.24 -1.88 -1.02
N ARG A 55 10.96 -0.85 -0.56
CA ARG A 55 10.59 0.56 -0.78
C ARG A 55 10.51 0.93 -2.26
N GLY A 56 11.55 0.58 -3.03
CA GLY A 56 11.58 0.84 -4.46
C GLY A 56 10.51 0.04 -5.22
N ALA A 57 10.26 -1.20 -4.80
CA ALA A 57 9.18 -2.03 -5.35
C ALA A 57 7.79 -1.41 -5.10
N LEU A 58 7.52 -0.96 -3.87
CA LEU A 58 6.27 -0.30 -3.51
C LEU A 58 6.04 0.98 -4.32
N GLN A 59 7.06 1.84 -4.42
CA GLN A 59 6.93 3.09 -5.16
C GLN A 59 6.69 2.86 -6.66
N ARG A 60 7.37 1.87 -7.27
CA ARG A 60 7.13 1.49 -8.67
C ARG A 60 5.73 0.91 -8.87
N TYR A 61 5.31 0.03 -7.96
CA TYR A 61 3.97 -0.55 -7.99
C TYR A 61 2.88 0.54 -7.90
N ALA A 62 2.98 1.43 -6.91
CA ALA A 62 2.05 2.53 -6.74
C ALA A 62 2.05 3.45 -7.97
N ALA A 63 3.22 3.86 -8.47
CA ALA A 63 3.33 4.69 -9.67
C ALA A 63 2.68 4.02 -10.89
N ALA A 64 2.93 2.73 -11.12
CA ALA A 64 2.35 1.98 -12.24
C ALA A 64 0.82 1.87 -12.11
N MET A 65 0.29 1.62 -10.91
CA MET A 65 -1.16 1.61 -10.65
C MET A 65 -1.78 2.97 -10.97
N LEU A 66 -1.15 4.07 -10.57
CA LEU A 66 -1.65 5.43 -10.85
C LEU A 66 -1.58 5.76 -12.34
N GLN A 67 -0.47 5.44 -13.02
CA GLN A 67 -0.28 5.67 -14.46
C GLN A 67 -1.27 4.90 -15.33
N GLN A 68 -1.66 3.70 -14.90
CA GLN A 68 -2.62 2.84 -15.61
C GLN A 68 -4.08 3.07 -15.18
N GLY A 69 -4.38 4.17 -14.47
CA GLY A 69 -5.75 4.51 -14.05
C GLY A 69 -6.34 3.59 -12.97
N GLN A 70 -5.53 2.76 -12.30
CA GLN A 70 -5.96 1.83 -11.27
C GLN A 70 -5.96 2.44 -9.85
N ALA A 71 -6.01 3.77 -9.75
CA ALA A 71 -5.97 4.49 -8.47
C ALA A 71 -7.06 4.04 -7.48
N GLN A 72 -8.28 3.78 -7.98
CA GLN A 72 -9.38 3.27 -7.13
C GLN A 72 -9.10 1.86 -6.58
N ARG A 73 -8.43 1.00 -7.36
CA ARG A 73 -8.03 -0.34 -6.90
C ARG A 73 -6.93 -0.25 -5.84
N LEU A 74 -5.95 0.63 -6.06
CA LEU A 74 -4.90 0.93 -5.08
C LEU A 74 -5.49 1.46 -3.77
N GLY A 75 -6.51 2.33 -3.84
CA GLY A 75 -7.25 2.82 -2.68
C GLY A 75 -7.91 1.71 -1.86
N ARG A 76 -8.55 0.73 -2.52
CA ARG A 76 -9.14 -0.43 -1.83
C ARG A 76 -8.09 -1.28 -1.12
N GLN A 77 -6.97 -1.55 -1.78
CA GLN A 77 -5.86 -2.32 -1.18
C GLN A 77 -5.31 -1.62 0.06
N TRP A 78 -5.12 -0.30 -0.02
CA TRP A 78 -4.72 0.50 1.12
C TRP A 78 -5.77 0.46 2.26
N ALA A 79 -7.06 0.61 1.93
CA ALA A 79 -8.14 0.58 2.92
C ALA A 79 -8.17 -0.74 3.71
N VAL A 80 -7.96 -1.88 3.05
CA VAL A 80 -7.88 -3.20 3.70
C VAL A 80 -6.78 -3.24 4.76
N LEU A 81 -5.64 -2.60 4.51
CA LEU A 81 -4.51 -2.57 5.45
C LEU A 81 -4.77 -1.69 6.67
N VAL A 82 -5.59 -0.64 6.53
CA VAL A 82 -5.84 0.33 7.62
C VAL A 82 -7.19 0.16 8.32
N ALA A 83 -8.06 -0.74 7.84
CA ALA A 83 -9.44 -0.89 8.31
C ALA A 83 -9.53 -1.31 9.79
N ASP A 84 -8.72 -2.29 10.20
CA ASP A 84 -8.82 -2.90 11.53
C ASP A 84 -7.82 -2.28 12.52
N LYS A 85 -8.29 -1.31 13.30
CA LYS A 85 -7.48 -0.61 14.30
C LYS A 85 -7.02 -1.53 15.43
N ALA A 86 -7.78 -2.57 15.77
CA ALA A 86 -7.40 -3.51 16.81
C ALA A 86 -6.22 -4.37 16.32
N VAL A 87 -6.26 -4.80 15.07
CA VAL A 87 -5.13 -5.51 14.43
C VAL A 87 -3.90 -4.61 14.31
N LEU A 88 -4.06 -3.33 13.94
CA LEU A 88 -2.94 -2.39 13.89
C LEU A 88 -2.34 -2.12 15.28
N ALA A 89 -3.18 -2.08 16.31
CA ALA A 89 -2.77 -1.85 17.69
C ALA A 89 -2.23 -3.11 18.39
N ALA A 90 -2.35 -4.29 17.78
CA ALA A 90 -1.92 -5.54 18.37
C ALA A 90 -0.38 -5.55 18.54
N PRO A 91 0.12 -5.69 19.79
CA PRO A 91 1.54 -5.81 20.05
C PRO A 91 2.03 -7.23 19.71
N GLU A 92 3.27 -7.33 19.24
CA GLU A 92 4.02 -8.58 19.16
C GLU A 92 5.30 -8.44 19.99
N THR A 93 5.58 -9.44 20.83
CA THR A 93 6.82 -9.48 21.61
C THR A 93 7.83 -10.34 20.89
N LYS A 94 8.98 -9.75 20.55
CA LYS A 94 10.10 -10.44 19.92
C LYS A 94 11.40 -9.93 20.53
N ASP A 95 12.28 -10.86 20.92
CA ASP A 95 13.60 -10.57 21.51
C ASP A 95 13.52 -9.63 22.73
N GLY A 96 12.49 -9.80 23.57
CA GLY A 96 12.23 -8.97 24.76
C GLY A 96 11.70 -7.56 24.47
N SER A 97 11.52 -7.20 23.21
CA SER A 97 10.97 -5.90 22.78
C SER A 97 9.53 -6.04 22.29
N VAL A 98 8.71 -5.03 22.53
CA VAL A 98 7.32 -4.95 22.03
C VAL A 98 7.29 -4.15 20.72
N TRP A 99 6.72 -4.75 19.69
CA TRP A 99 6.61 -4.21 18.34
C TRP A 99 5.15 -4.11 17.93
N PHE A 100 4.87 -3.25 16.95
CA PHE A 100 3.54 -3.10 16.35
C PHE A 100 3.69 -3.36 14.85
N PRO A 101 3.90 -4.63 14.43
CA PRO A 101 4.26 -4.95 13.05
C PRO A 101 3.18 -4.52 12.08
N ARG A 102 1.90 -4.69 12.44
CA ARG A 102 0.79 -4.29 11.57
C ARG A 102 0.68 -2.78 11.39
N ALA A 103 0.88 -2.00 12.46
CA ALA A 103 1.01 -0.55 12.34
C ALA A 103 2.21 -0.16 11.46
N LYS A 104 3.35 -0.85 11.60
CA LYS A 104 4.55 -0.61 10.80
C LYS A 104 4.32 -0.91 9.31
N ASP A 105 3.72 -2.05 8.99
CA ASP A 105 3.38 -2.48 7.64
C ASP A 105 2.45 -1.44 6.97
N ALA A 106 1.33 -1.13 7.64
CA ALA A 106 0.35 -0.17 7.14
C ALA A 106 0.95 1.23 6.97
N GLY A 107 1.78 1.67 7.91
CA GLY A 107 2.51 2.94 7.82
C GLY A 107 3.43 2.97 6.61
N PHE A 108 4.28 1.95 6.45
CA PHE A 108 5.21 1.84 5.33
C PHE A 108 4.50 1.88 3.96
N PHE A 109 3.43 1.10 3.82
CA PHE A 109 2.61 1.09 2.60
C PHE A 109 1.98 2.47 2.33
N THR A 110 1.44 3.10 3.37
CA THR A 110 0.87 4.46 3.29
C THR A 110 1.90 5.48 2.82
N GLY A 111 3.14 5.39 3.31
CA GLY A 111 4.24 6.27 2.90
C GLY A 111 4.55 6.19 1.40
N GLY A 112 4.67 4.97 0.86
CA GLY A 112 4.95 4.77 -0.57
C GLY A 112 3.81 5.25 -1.47
N ILE A 113 2.56 5.04 -1.07
CA ILE A 113 1.39 5.58 -1.78
C ILE A 113 1.38 7.12 -1.71
N ALA A 114 1.63 7.69 -0.54
CA ALA A 114 1.65 9.14 -0.37
C ALA A 114 2.71 9.79 -1.27
N ALA A 115 3.90 9.18 -1.37
CA ALA A 115 4.96 9.64 -2.26
C ALA A 115 4.58 9.56 -3.74
N ALA A 116 3.85 8.51 -4.15
CA ALA A 116 3.38 8.36 -5.53
C ALA A 116 2.27 9.37 -5.87
N LEU A 117 1.27 9.53 -4.99
CA LEU A 117 0.16 10.47 -5.17
C LEU A 117 0.62 11.92 -5.13
N SER A 118 1.62 12.26 -4.32
CA SER A 118 2.16 13.63 -4.25
C SER A 118 2.81 14.08 -5.57
N ARG A 119 3.15 13.15 -6.46
CA ARG A 119 3.71 13.45 -7.80
C ARG A 119 2.64 13.67 -8.87
N GLY A 120 1.36 13.36 -8.61
CA GLY A 120 0.29 13.42 -9.60
C GLY A 120 -1.10 13.63 -8.99
N SER A 121 -1.63 14.85 -9.12
CA SER A 121 -2.91 15.27 -8.52
C SER A 121 -4.16 14.59 -9.12
N GLY A 122 -4.11 14.19 -10.40
CA GLY A 122 -5.28 13.66 -11.12
C GLY A 122 -5.81 12.32 -10.61
N ALA A 123 -5.03 11.59 -9.79
CA ALA A 123 -5.41 10.28 -9.29
C ALA A 123 -5.98 10.30 -7.86
N VAL A 124 -5.90 11.43 -7.16
CA VAL A 124 -6.29 11.56 -5.74
C VAL A 124 -7.77 11.26 -5.53
N SER A 125 -8.65 11.85 -6.35
CA SER A 125 -10.11 11.62 -6.27
C SER A 125 -10.49 10.16 -6.48
N ALA A 126 -9.88 9.50 -7.48
CA ALA A 126 -10.14 8.09 -7.76
C ALA A 126 -9.62 7.19 -6.63
N PHE A 127 -8.43 7.49 -6.09
CA PHE A 127 -7.90 6.81 -4.92
C PHE A 127 -8.81 6.98 -3.70
N ALA A 128 -9.23 8.20 -3.38
CA ALA A 128 -10.10 8.52 -2.24
C ALA A 128 -11.40 7.70 -2.28
N ARG A 129 -12.04 7.62 -3.46
CA ARG A 129 -13.23 6.79 -3.68
C ARG A 129 -12.98 5.31 -3.40
N GLY A 130 -11.84 4.78 -3.84
CA GLY A 130 -11.45 3.40 -3.58
C GLY A 130 -11.14 3.13 -2.11
N ALA A 131 -10.53 4.12 -1.45
CA ALA A 131 -10.15 4.10 -0.06
C ALA A 131 -11.33 4.28 0.91
N GLY A 132 -12.49 4.70 0.42
CA GLY A 132 -13.63 5.07 1.26
C GLY A 132 -13.37 6.33 2.09
N LEU A 133 -12.49 7.21 1.61
CA LEU A 133 -12.14 8.46 2.28
C LEU A 133 -12.78 9.67 1.59
N PRO A 134 -13.07 10.74 2.34
CA PRO A 134 -13.26 12.05 1.74
C PRO A 134 -11.97 12.50 1.04
N GLU A 135 -12.10 13.31 0.00
CA GLU A 135 -10.95 13.93 -0.65
C GLU A 135 -10.18 14.84 0.33
N PRO A 136 -8.85 14.98 0.16
CA PRO A 136 -8.07 15.85 1.02
C PRO A 136 -8.53 17.31 0.87
N ALA A 137 -8.51 18.05 1.98
CA ALA A 137 -8.75 19.48 1.92
C ALA A 137 -7.64 20.16 1.08
N LYS A 138 -7.96 21.29 0.42
CA LYS A 138 -7.04 21.97 -0.52
C LYS A 138 -5.66 22.31 0.05
N VAL A 139 -5.56 22.52 1.36
CA VAL A 139 -4.31 22.88 2.07
C VAL A 139 -3.67 21.69 2.79
N GLN A 140 -4.32 20.53 2.79
CA GLN A 140 -3.87 19.35 3.50
C GLN A 140 -2.84 18.59 2.65
N SER A 141 -1.75 18.15 3.29
CA SER A 141 -0.77 17.32 2.60
C SER A 141 -1.28 15.89 2.42
N ILE A 142 -0.92 15.23 1.31
CA ILE A 142 -1.30 13.82 1.07
C ILE A 142 -0.86 12.87 2.20
N PRO A 143 0.37 12.96 2.74
CA PRO A 143 0.77 12.10 3.86
C PRO A 143 -0.10 12.32 5.10
N GLU A 144 -0.43 13.57 5.43
CA GLU A 144 -1.29 13.89 6.57
C GLU A 144 -2.71 13.35 6.39
N TRP A 145 -3.28 13.53 5.20
CA TRP A 145 -4.60 13.00 4.85
C TRP A 145 -4.67 11.48 5.03
N LEU A 146 -3.68 10.75 4.48
CA LEU A 146 -3.64 9.29 4.60
C LEU A 146 -3.29 8.80 6.02
N SER A 147 -2.84 9.67 6.91
CA SER A 147 -2.57 9.33 8.33
C SER A 147 -3.79 9.46 9.23
N GLN A 148 -4.92 9.99 8.73
CA GLN A 148 -6.15 10.17 9.51
C GLN A 148 -6.75 8.87 10.07
N PRO A 149 -6.82 7.75 9.32
CA PRO A 149 -7.37 6.50 9.87
C PRO A 149 -6.59 5.97 11.07
N ALA A 150 -5.28 6.23 11.10
CA ALA A 150 -4.38 5.86 12.18
C ALA A 150 -4.45 6.82 13.38
N ALA A 151 -5.24 7.90 13.34
CA ALA A 151 -5.28 8.93 14.40
C ALA A 151 -5.74 8.38 15.76
N LEU A 152 -6.58 7.35 15.74
CA LEU A 152 -7.12 6.73 16.95
C LEU A 152 -6.28 5.55 17.47
N LEU A 153 -5.11 5.28 16.87
CA LEU A 153 -4.23 4.23 17.38
C LEU A 153 -3.60 4.63 18.72
N PRO A 154 -3.40 3.67 19.65
CA PRO A 154 -2.69 3.93 20.90
C PRO A 154 -1.23 4.33 20.65
N ARG A 155 -0.64 5.07 21.61
CA ARG A 155 0.61 5.82 21.41
C ARG A 155 1.85 5.01 21.00
N PRO A 156 2.02 3.73 21.36
CA PRO A 156 3.09 2.93 20.77
C PRO A 156 2.83 2.53 19.30
N ALA A 157 1.61 2.09 18.98
CA ALA A 157 1.20 1.69 17.63
C ALA A 157 1.20 2.88 16.65
N ARG A 158 0.66 4.02 17.08
CA ARG A 158 0.67 5.26 16.29
C ARG A 158 2.09 5.68 15.91
N SER A 159 3.01 5.64 16.88
CA SER A 159 4.40 6.00 16.64
C SER A 159 5.10 5.05 15.67
N ALA A 160 4.77 3.76 15.71
CA ALA A 160 5.27 2.78 14.75
C ALA A 160 4.76 3.05 13.33
N PHE A 161 3.46 3.37 13.18
CA PHE A 161 2.86 3.78 11.91
C PHE A 161 3.55 5.02 11.34
N ASP A 162 3.66 6.10 12.12
CA ASP A 162 4.21 7.38 11.64
C ASP A 162 5.68 7.25 11.23
N ARG A 163 6.48 6.47 11.97
CA ARG A 163 7.88 6.19 11.60
C ARG A 163 7.97 5.42 10.29
N ALA A 164 7.14 4.40 10.13
CA ALA A 164 7.13 3.58 8.93
C ALA A 164 6.63 4.36 7.71
N GLN A 165 5.63 5.23 7.88
CA GLN A 165 5.15 6.13 6.83
C GLN A 165 6.25 7.02 6.29
N ARG A 166 7.07 7.61 7.16
CA ARG A 166 8.24 8.38 6.71
C ARG A 166 9.23 7.49 5.95
N ALA A 167 9.51 6.28 6.44
CA ALA A 167 10.43 5.35 5.79
C ALA A 167 9.96 4.87 4.40
N GLY A 168 8.66 4.74 4.18
CA GLY A 168 8.09 4.37 2.88
C GLY A 168 8.07 5.51 1.86
N ALA A 169 8.09 6.76 2.33
CA ALA A 169 7.94 7.95 1.49
C ALA A 169 9.25 8.50 0.90
N VAL A 170 10.38 8.29 1.59
CA VAL A 170 11.72 8.80 1.20
C VAL A 170 12.39 7.90 0.18
#